data_AF-A0A1H4E8C8-F1
#
_entry.id   AF-A0A1H4E8C8-F1
#
_cell.length_a   1.000
_cell.length_b   1.000
_cell.length_c   1.000
_cell.angle_alpha   90.00
_cell.angle_beta   90.00
_cell.angle_gamma   90.00
#
_symmetry.space_group_name_H-M   'P 1'
#
loop_
_entity.id
_entity.type
_entity.pdbx_description
1 polymer ?
#
loop_
_entity_poly.entity_id
_entity_poly.type
_entity_poly.pdbx_seq_one_letter_code
_entity_poly.pdbx_strand_id
1 'polypeptide(L)'
;MMKRIQAYFQNEDQAEGVRAKLQALRADNVLVEPIPEDNHEMTDVLQGVFSPREEGSNHERQVLTADVSEEDYDRVRLIIKESNGHLEE
;
A
#
# COMPACT_ATOMS: atom_id res chain seq x y z
N MET A 1 5.03 -12.63 -16.81
CA MET A 1 5.66 -13.10 -15.55
C MET A 1 4.90 -12.48 -14.39
N MET A 2 5.15 -12.90 -13.16
CA MET A 2 4.57 -12.26 -11.99
C MET A 2 5.57 -11.27 -11.40
N LYS A 3 5.08 -10.10 -11.01
CA LYS A 3 5.84 -9.01 -10.44
C LYS A 3 5.32 -8.74 -9.04
N ARG A 4 6.20 -8.85 -8.06
CA ARG A 4 5.90 -8.45 -6.69
C ARG A 4 5.86 -6.93 -6.60
N ILE A 5 4.82 -6.41 -5.97
CA ILE A 5 4.65 -5.00 -5.69
C ILE A 5 4.48 -4.77 -4.20
N GLN A 6 4.92 -3.60 -3.76
CA GLN A 6 4.70 -3.10 -2.40
C GLN A 6 4.05 -1.72 -2.51
N ALA A 7 2.95 -1.54 -1.80
CA ALA A 7 2.18 -0.31 -1.81
C ALA A 7 1.92 0.15 -0.38
N TYR A 8 2.27 1.40 -0.09
CA TYR A 8 2.11 2.00 1.21
C TYR A 8 0.84 2.85 1.26
N PHE A 9 0.12 2.74 2.36
CA PHE A 9 -1.12 3.45 2.60
C PHE A 9 -1.07 4.17 3.93
N GLN A 10 -1.73 5.32 3.97
CA GLN A 10 -1.80 6.13 5.18
C GLN A 10 -2.73 5.51 6.23
N ASN A 11 -3.74 4.74 5.82
CA ASN A 11 -4.76 4.16 6.70
C ASN A 11 -5.15 2.74 6.27
N GLU A 12 -5.69 1.95 7.20
CA GLU A 12 -6.15 0.57 6.97
C GLU A 12 -7.23 0.47 5.90
N ASP A 13 -8.23 1.35 5.94
CA ASP A 13 -9.35 1.36 4.99
C ASP A 13 -8.87 1.39 3.53
N GLN A 14 -7.84 2.19 3.23
CA GLN A 14 -7.30 2.29 1.88
C GLN A 14 -6.57 1.01 1.46
N ALA A 15 -5.77 0.43 2.35
CA ALA A 15 -5.07 -0.81 2.09
C ALA A 15 -6.05 -1.98 1.90
N GLU A 16 -7.09 -2.06 2.74
CA GLU A 16 -8.10 -3.11 2.64
C GLU A 16 -8.95 -2.98 1.38
N GLY A 17 -9.32 -1.75 1.00
CA GLY A 17 -10.02 -1.46 -0.25
C GLY A 17 -9.21 -1.89 -1.48
N VAL A 18 -7.90 -1.62 -1.49
CA VAL A 18 -7.00 -2.07 -2.58
C VAL A 18 -6.81 -3.58 -2.56
N ARG A 19 -6.65 -4.20 -1.38
CA ARG A 19 -6.56 -5.65 -1.22
C ARG A 19 -7.76 -6.37 -1.82
N ALA A 20 -8.98 -5.87 -1.60
CA ALA A 20 -10.19 -6.45 -2.18
C ALA A 20 -10.17 -6.38 -3.72
N LYS A 21 -9.74 -5.24 -4.28
CA LYS A 21 -9.61 -5.05 -5.73
C LYS A 21 -8.52 -5.93 -6.34
N LEU A 22 -7.38 -6.09 -5.66
CA LEU A 22 -6.28 -6.97 -6.06
C LEU A 22 -6.70 -8.45 -6.06
N GLN A 23 -7.41 -8.90 -5.04
CA GLN A 23 -7.99 -10.24 -5.02
C GLN A 23 -8.96 -10.46 -6.19
N ALA A 24 -9.76 -9.45 -6.55
CA ALA A 24 -10.64 -9.52 -7.72
C ALA A 24 -9.87 -9.62 -9.04
N LEU A 25 -8.67 -9.02 -9.12
CA LEU A 25 -7.74 -9.13 -10.26
C LEU A 25 -6.94 -10.44 -10.27
N ARG A 26 -7.23 -11.39 -9.36
CA ARG A 26 -6.46 -12.63 -9.18
C ARG A 26 -4.97 -12.39 -8.89
N ALA A 27 -4.66 -11.31 -8.18
CA ALA A 27 -3.34 -11.13 -7.61
C ALA A 27 -3.07 -12.26 -6.60
N ASP A 28 -1.85 -12.79 -6.63
CA ASP A 28 -1.37 -13.84 -5.73
C ASP A 28 -0.63 -13.20 -4.54
N ASN A 29 -0.47 -13.92 -3.43
CA ASN A 29 0.23 -13.44 -2.23
C ASN A 29 -0.14 -12.01 -1.78
N VAL A 30 -1.44 -11.67 -1.74
CA VAL A 30 -1.90 -10.35 -1.27
C VAL A 30 -1.91 -10.31 0.26
N LEU A 31 -0.92 -9.64 0.85
CA LEU A 31 -0.78 -9.40 2.29
C LEU A 31 -0.93 -7.91 2.59
N VAL A 32 -1.57 -7.59 3.70
CA VAL A 32 -1.63 -6.23 4.27
C VAL A 32 -1.09 -6.33 5.69
N GLU A 33 -0.09 -5.51 6.00
CA GLU A 33 0.57 -5.50 7.30
C GLU A 33 0.65 -4.07 7.85
N PRO A 34 0.38 -3.87 9.15
CA PRO A 34 0.60 -2.59 9.80
C PRO A 34 2.10 -2.33 9.94
N ILE A 35 2.51 -1.11 9.61
CA ILE A 35 3.86 -0.62 9.82
C ILE A 35 3.90 -0.01 11.22
N PRO A 36 4.62 -0.63 12.17
CA PRO A 36 4.71 -0.10 13.53
C PRO A 36 5.39 1.27 13.50
N GLU A 37 4.81 2.22 14.23
CA GLU A 37 5.31 3.60 14.30
C GLU A 37 6.72 3.72 14.87
N ASP A 38 7.11 2.72 15.68
CA ASP A 38 8.42 2.60 16.31
C ASP A 38 9.56 2.40 15.30
N ASN A 39 9.24 2.00 14.06
CA ASN A 39 10.23 1.78 13.01
C ASN A 39 10.64 3.10 12.34
N HIS A 40 11.27 3.97 13.12
CA HIS A 40 11.53 5.38 12.81
C HIS A 40 12.16 5.61 11.42
N GLU A 41 13.04 4.70 10.97
CA GLU A 41 13.72 4.80 9.67
C GLU A 41 12.75 4.69 8.48
N MET A 42 11.88 3.66 8.45
CA MET A 42 10.84 3.55 7.41
C MET A 42 9.76 4.63 7.58
N THR A 43 9.49 4.98 8.84
CA THR A 43 8.48 5.97 9.20
C THR A 43 8.82 7.35 8.64
N ASP A 44 10.10 7.74 8.64
CA ASP A 44 10.62 9.03 8.17
C ASP A 44 10.57 9.18 6.64
N VAL A 45 10.99 8.16 5.89
CA VAL A 45 10.95 8.18 4.41
C VAL A 45 9.51 8.35 3.91
N LEU A 46 8.60 7.61 4.53
CA LEU A 46 7.17 7.68 4.21
C LEU A 46 6.54 8.99 4.69
N GLN A 47 7.03 9.64 5.76
CA GLN A 47 6.59 10.99 6.15
C GLN A 47 6.97 12.07 5.12
N GLY A 48 8.03 11.85 4.34
CA GLY A 48 8.35 12.73 3.20
C GLY A 48 7.37 12.59 2.04
N VAL A 49 6.72 11.43 1.91
CA VAL A 49 5.77 11.10 0.83
C VAL A 49 4.33 11.43 1.21
N PHE A 50 3.95 11.14 2.46
CA PHE A 50 2.63 11.41 3.00
C PHE A 50 2.69 12.67 3.88
N SER A 51 1.88 13.68 3.57
CA SER A 51 1.87 14.97 4.28
C SER A 51 1.86 14.83 5.82
N PRO A 52 2.50 15.78 6.55
CA PRO A 52 2.74 15.65 7.97
C PRO A 52 1.45 15.39 8.73
N ARG A 53 1.53 14.35 9.55
CA ARG A 53 0.52 13.80 10.47
C ARG A 53 -0.34 14.90 11.09
N GLU A 54 -1.65 14.87 10.84
CA GLU A 54 -2.60 15.57 11.70
C GLU A 54 -2.54 14.93 13.09
N GLU A 55 -2.13 15.73 14.08
CA GLU A 55 -1.98 15.35 15.47
C GLU A 55 -3.35 14.88 16.01
N GLY A 56 -3.55 13.56 16.10
CA GLY A 56 -4.79 12.98 16.65
C GLY A 56 -5.29 11.72 15.95
N SER A 57 -4.79 11.40 14.76
CA SER A 57 -5.17 10.17 14.06
C SER A 57 -4.13 9.06 14.30
N ASN A 58 -4.49 8.09 15.15
CA ASN A 58 -3.73 6.87 15.47
C ASN A 58 -3.80 5.84 14.32
N HIS A 59 -3.71 6.29 13.08
CA HIS A 59 -3.81 5.38 11.94
C HIS A 59 -2.42 4.81 11.67
N GLU A 60 -2.25 3.56 12.11
CA GLU A 60 -1.10 2.75 11.75
C GLU A 60 -1.05 2.64 10.21
N ARG A 61 0.05 3.12 9.64
CA ARG A 61 0.29 2.99 8.20
C ARG A 61 0.25 1.53 7.82
N GLN A 62 -0.22 1.25 6.62
CA GLN A 62 -0.27 -0.12 6.13
C GLN A 62 0.64 -0.28 4.94
N VAL A 63 1.33 -1.42 4.88
CA VAL A 63 1.99 -1.91 3.67
C VAL A 63 1.17 -3.05 3.09
N LEU A 64 0.85 -2.94 1.80
CA LEU A 64 0.26 -4.00 1.02
C LEU A 64 1.35 -4.59 0.13
N THR A 65 1.56 -5.90 0.24
CA THR A 65 2.41 -6.66 -0.67
C THR A 65 1.53 -7.56 -1.51
N ALA A 66 1.74 -7.60 -2.83
CA ALA A 66 1.01 -8.49 -3.71
C ALA A 66 1.88 -8.93 -4.89
N ASP A 67 1.61 -10.13 -5.39
CA ASP A 67 2.23 -10.68 -6.59
C ASP A 67 1.22 -10.55 -7.74
N VAL A 68 1.53 -9.68 -8.71
CA VAL A 68 0.60 -9.32 -9.78
C VAL A 68 1.20 -9.69 -11.12
N SER A 69 0.37 -10.18 -12.04
CA SER A 69 0.81 -10.41 -13.42
C SER A 69 1.22 -9.09 -14.06
N GLU A 70 2.26 -9.11 -14.91
CA GLU A 70 2.68 -7.92 -15.67
C GLU A 70 1.53 -7.30 -16.47
N GLU A 71 0.59 -8.11 -16.96
CA GLU A 71 -0.59 -7.67 -17.69
C GLU A 71 -1.57 -6.85 -16.82
N ASP A 72 -1.64 -7.16 -15.52
CA ASP A 72 -2.49 -6.49 -14.54
C ASP A 72 -1.74 -5.38 -13.78
N TYR A 73 -0.42 -5.30 -13.89
CA TYR A 73 0.41 -4.31 -13.20
C TYR A 73 -0.06 -2.88 -13.43
N ASP A 74 -0.41 -2.54 -14.67
CA ASP A 74 -0.87 -1.20 -15.02
C ASP A 74 -2.21 -0.85 -14.33
N ARG A 75 -3.13 -1.82 -14.26
CA ARG A 75 -4.40 -1.69 -13.52
C ARG A 75 -4.17 -1.55 -12.03
N VAL A 76 -3.28 -2.35 -11.48
CA VAL A 76 -2.96 -2.34 -10.06
C VAL A 76 -2.35 -1.00 -9.65
N ARG A 77 -1.42 -0.47 -10.45
CA ARG A 77 -0.86 0.86 -10.25
C ARG A 77 -1.93 1.94 -10.26
N LEU A 78 -2.92 1.83 -11.16
CA LEU A 78 -4.06 2.75 -11.20
C LEU A 78 -4.89 2.68 -9.92
N ILE A 79 -5.23 1.47 -9.47
CA ILE A 79 -6.03 1.23 -8.26
C ILE A 79 -5.36 1.80 -7.00
N ILE A 80 -4.05 1.58 -6.87
CA ILE A 80 -3.26 2.09 -5.76
C ILE A 80 -3.25 3.60 -5.77
N LYS A 81 -3.02 4.21 -6.94
CA LYS A 81 -3.02 5.67 -7.11
C LYS A 81 -4.39 6.30 -6.84
N GLU A 82 -5.48 5.67 -7.27
CA GLU A 82 -6.85 6.10 -6.98
C GLU A 82 -7.17 6.04 -5.47
N SER A 83 -6.55 5.11 -4.76
CA SER A 83 -6.76 4.92 -3.32
C SER A 83 -5.72 5.70 -2.50
N ASN A 84 -5.07 6.72 -3.06
CA ASN A 84 -4.03 7.53 -2.42
C ASN A 84 -2.82 6.73 -1.88
N GLY A 85 -2.63 5.51 -2.39
CA GLY A 85 -1.49 4.68 -2.06
C GLY A 85 -0.24 5.07 -2.83
N HIS A 86 0.92 4.81 -2.23
CA HIS A 86 2.22 5.00 -2.85
C HIS A 86 2.84 3.65 -3.19
N LEU A 87 3.03 3.36 -4.47
CA LEU A 87 3.72 2.14 -4.91
C LEU A 87 5.24 2.36 -4.80
N GLU A 88 5.94 1.41 -4.20
CA GLU A 88 7.41 1.33 -4.31
C GLU A 88 7.77 0.75 -5.69
N GLU A 89 8.51 1.52 -6.49
CA GLU A 89 8.91 1.16 -7.87
C GLU A 89 10.27 0.46 -7.94
#